data_AF-A0A0H5D3B2-F1
#
_entry.id   AF-A0A0H5D3B2-F1
#
_cell.length_a   1.000
_cell.length_b   1.000
_cell.length_c   1.000
_cell.angle_alpha   90.00
_cell.angle_beta   90.00
_cell.angle_gamma   90.00
#
_symmetry.space_group_name_H-M   'P 1'
#
loop_
_entity.id
_entity.type
_entity.pdbx_description
1 polymer ?
#
loop_
_entity_poly.entity_id
_entity_poly.type
_entity_poly.pdbx_seq_one_letter_code
_entity_poly.pdbx_strand_id
1 'polypeptide(L)'
;MRKLITHVHVTEIGEDGKPTGRSGTFGPADDLPDWARAAITNPFVWDGPVDEAEVREAMVTVPPLPDGVTGASVSTGDEVDPNRPRGNASRPDWAAYAGSLTPPVEVTGAMSRDDIIAAVDARPRG
;
A
#
# COMPACT_ATOMS: atom_id res chain seq x y z
N MET A 1 -30.49 -2.70 2.02
CA MET A 1 -29.03 -2.79 2.22
C MET A 1 -28.38 -1.79 1.27
N ARG A 2 -27.44 -0.95 1.73
CA ARG A 2 -26.74 0.00 0.85
C ARG A 2 -25.84 -0.79 -0.11
N LYS A 3 -25.80 -0.37 -1.38
CA LYS A 3 -24.91 -0.93 -2.41
C LYS A 3 -23.60 -0.17 -2.43
N LEU A 4 -22.58 -0.72 -3.09
CA LEU A 4 -21.34 0.04 -3.33
C LEU A 4 -21.55 1.01 -4.50
N ILE A 5 -20.87 2.14 -4.49
CA ILE A 5 -20.81 3.07 -5.64
C ILE A 5 -19.56 2.86 -6.51
N THR A 6 -18.59 2.10 -6.01
CA THR A 6 -17.31 1.84 -6.67
C THR A 6 -16.83 0.41 -6.41
N HIS A 7 -15.74 0.01 -7.07
CA HIS A 7 -15.06 -1.25 -6.78
C HIS A 7 -14.21 -1.09 -5.53
N VAL A 8 -14.33 -2.05 -4.61
CA VAL A 8 -13.53 -2.11 -3.37
C VAL A 8 -12.86 -3.47 -3.27
N HIS A 9 -11.59 -3.46 -2.86
CA HIS A 9 -10.89 -4.68 -2.48
C HIS A 9 -10.96 -4.80 -0.95
N VAL A 10 -11.57 -5.88 -0.48
CA VAL A 10 -11.80 -6.12 0.94
C VAL A 10 -10.91 -7.27 1.39
N THR A 11 -10.18 -7.06 2.48
CA THR A 11 -9.42 -8.08 3.18
C THR A 11 -10.03 -8.28 4.55
N GLU A 12 -10.37 -9.51 4.90
CA GLU A 12 -10.85 -9.85 6.23
C GLU A 12 -9.69 -9.74 7.23
N ILE A 13 -9.93 -8.99 8.30
CA ILE A 13 -9.00 -8.81 9.41
C ILE A 13 -9.53 -9.61 10.60
N GLY A 14 -8.69 -10.48 11.17
CA GLY A 14 -9.01 -11.27 12.34
C GLY A 14 -9.02 -10.41 13.61
N GLU A 15 -9.48 -10.99 14.72
CA GLU A 15 -9.53 -10.32 16.02
C GLU A 15 -8.15 -9.87 16.52
N ASP A 16 -7.07 -10.46 16.01
CA ASP A 16 -5.68 -10.11 16.29
C ASP A 16 -5.18 -8.90 15.46
N GLY A 17 -6.05 -8.29 14.66
CA GLY A 17 -5.72 -7.17 13.79
C GLY A 17 -4.93 -7.57 12.54
N LYS A 18 -4.79 -8.86 12.25
CA LYS A 18 -4.04 -9.35 11.08
C LYS A 18 -4.96 -9.85 9.98
N PRO A 19 -4.54 -9.79 8.70
CA PRO A 19 -5.29 -10.41 7.61
C PRO A 19 -5.47 -11.91 7.84
N THR A 20 -6.70 -12.40 7.78
CA THR A 20 -7.00 -13.84 7.87
C THR A 20 -6.62 -14.59 6.59
N GLY A 21 -6.25 -13.87 5.54
CA GLY A 21 -5.97 -14.38 4.20
C GLY A 21 -7.21 -14.45 3.29
N ARG A 22 -8.41 -14.16 3.82
CA ARG A 22 -9.62 -14.05 3.01
C ARG A 22 -9.71 -12.64 2.41
N SER A 23 -9.73 -12.54 1.08
CA SER A 23 -9.94 -11.28 0.37
C SER A 23 -10.80 -11.46 -0.86
N GLY A 24 -11.39 -10.36 -1.34
CA GLY A 24 -12.22 -10.33 -2.54
C GLY A 24 -12.43 -8.91 -3.05
N THR A 25 -12.70 -8.79 -4.35
CA THR A 25 -13.08 -7.52 -4.99
C THR A 25 -14.58 -7.52 -5.22
N PHE A 26 -15.25 -6.47 -4.75
CA PHE A 26 -16.70 -6.29 -4.90
C PHE A 26 -16.99 -4.96 -5.58
N GLY A 27 -17.87 -4.98 -6.56
CA GLY A 27 -18.33 -3.83 -7.31
C GLY A 27 -19.75 -3.39 -6.94
N PRO A 28 -20.24 -2.33 -7.59
CA PRO A 28 -21.56 -1.73 -7.33
C PRO A 28 -22.76 -2.67 -7.52
N ALA A 29 -22.59 -3.69 -8.36
CA ALA A 29 -23.64 -4.65 -8.69
C ALA A 29 -23.56 -5.94 -7.85
N ASP A 30 -22.50 -6.13 -7.07
CA ASP A 30 -22.25 -7.37 -6.35
C ASP A 30 -23.01 -7.45 -5.03
N ASP A 31 -23.45 -8.67 -4.69
CA ASP A 31 -23.96 -8.99 -3.37
C ASP A 31 -22.78 -9.24 -2.41
N LEU A 32 -22.66 -8.36 -1.42
CA LEU A 32 -21.61 -8.45 -0.41
C LEU A 32 -21.96 -9.47 0.68
N PRO A 33 -21.06 -10.42 0.99
CA PRO A 33 -21.19 -11.26 2.17
C PRO A 33 -21.00 -10.44 3.46
N ASP A 34 -21.56 -10.91 4.58
CA ASP A 34 -21.59 -10.16 5.85
C ASP A 34 -20.19 -9.78 6.35
N TRP A 35 -19.20 -10.67 6.20
CA TRP A 35 -17.82 -10.39 6.58
C TRP A 35 -17.21 -9.23 5.78
N ALA A 36 -17.54 -9.11 4.49
CA ALA A 36 -17.01 -8.04 3.65
C ALA A 36 -17.66 -6.70 3.99
N ARG A 37 -18.97 -6.71 4.27
CA ARG A 37 -19.69 -5.51 4.74
C ARG A 37 -19.15 -5.03 6.08
N ALA A 38 -18.87 -5.92 7.02
CA ALA A 38 -18.29 -5.57 8.32
C ALA A 38 -16.87 -5.00 8.21
N ALA A 39 -16.10 -5.43 7.20
CA ALA A 39 -14.73 -4.95 6.98
C ALA A 39 -14.66 -3.58 6.26
N ILE A 40 -15.72 -3.15 5.57
CA ILE A 40 -15.76 -1.86 4.88
C ILE A 40 -16.21 -0.77 5.87
N THR A 41 -15.25 -0.04 6.41
CA THR A 41 -15.47 1.03 7.38
C THR A 41 -15.62 2.42 6.75
N ASN A 42 -15.25 2.57 5.47
CA ASN A 42 -15.35 3.85 4.78
C ASN A 42 -16.80 4.13 4.36
N PRO A 43 -17.46 5.16 4.90
CA PRO A 43 -18.87 5.41 4.62
C PRO A 43 -19.12 5.91 3.18
N PHE A 44 -18.12 6.50 2.51
CA PHE A 44 -18.23 7.08 1.17
C PHE A 44 -18.30 6.07 0.03
N VAL A 45 -17.99 4.80 0.30
CA VAL A 45 -18.07 3.76 -0.75
C VAL A 45 -19.47 3.18 -0.89
N TRP A 46 -20.38 3.54 0.03
CA TRP A 46 -21.77 3.12 0.02
C TRP A 46 -22.66 4.13 -0.70
N ASP A 47 -23.67 3.61 -1.39
CA ASP A 47 -24.70 4.39 -2.07
C ASP A 47 -25.69 4.98 -1.07
N GLY A 48 -25.93 6.29 -1.19
CA GLY A 48 -26.82 7.07 -0.34
C GLY A 48 -26.18 8.27 0.33
N PRO A 49 -26.97 9.13 1.01
CA PRO A 49 -26.46 10.26 1.75
C PRO A 49 -25.59 9.76 2.90
N VAL A 50 -24.38 10.31 2.99
CA VAL A 50 -23.46 10.02 4.09
C VAL A 50 -23.81 10.91 5.27
N ASP A 51 -24.17 10.31 6.40
CA ASP A 51 -24.43 11.03 7.63
C ASP A 51 -23.12 11.66 8.16
N GLU A 52 -23.07 12.98 8.32
CA GLU A 52 -21.85 13.71 8.72
C GLU A 52 -21.27 13.25 10.08
N ALA A 53 -22.12 12.68 10.95
CA ALA A 53 -21.71 12.05 12.20
C ALA A 53 -20.92 10.74 11.99
N GLU A 54 -21.34 9.91 11.02
CA GLU A 54 -20.68 8.67 10.62
C GLU A 54 -19.31 8.96 10.01
N VAL A 55 -19.20 10.05 9.25
CA VAL A 55 -17.90 10.51 8.75
C VAL A 55 -17.00 10.94 9.90
N ARG A 56 -17.50 11.74 10.87
CA ARG A 56 -16.70 12.21 12.01
C ARG A 56 -16.15 11.08 12.86
N GLU A 57 -16.92 10.02 13.13
CA GLU A 57 -16.42 8.82 13.82
C GLU A 57 -15.35 8.09 13.01
N ALA A 58 -15.53 7.97 11.69
CA ALA A 58 -14.54 7.36 10.81
C ALA A 58 -13.21 8.15 10.76
N MET A 59 -13.23 9.48 10.94
CA MET A 59 -12.00 10.30 11.00
C MET A 59 -11.35 10.35 12.39
N VAL A 60 -12.08 10.00 13.46
CA VAL A 60 -11.63 10.11 14.86
C VAL A 60 -10.76 8.91 15.32
N THR A 61 -10.75 7.81 14.58
CA THR A 61 -9.93 6.61 14.89
C THR A 61 -8.57 6.61 14.16
N VAL A 62 -8.00 7.79 13.91
CA VAL A 62 -6.56 7.88 13.62
C VAL A 62 -5.87 8.23 14.93
N PRO A 63 -5.27 7.28 15.68
CA PRO A 63 -4.29 7.65 16.69
C PRO A 63 -3.25 8.55 16.02
N PRO A 64 -2.76 9.62 16.66
CA PRO A 64 -1.73 10.47 16.06
C PRO A 64 -0.62 9.54 15.56
N LEU A 65 -0.43 9.56 14.24
CA LEU A 65 0.59 8.78 13.57
C LEU A 65 1.92 9.11 14.28
N PRO A 66 2.70 8.14 14.78
CA PRO A 66 4.12 8.41 14.93
C PRO A 66 4.62 8.85 13.55
N ASP A 67 5.39 9.94 13.50
CA ASP A 67 5.99 10.48 12.28
C ASP A 67 6.61 9.35 11.44
N GLY A 68 5.91 8.86 10.41
CA GLY A 68 6.49 7.95 9.42
C GLY A 68 5.71 6.67 9.10
N VAL A 69 4.50 6.77 8.53
CA VAL A 69 3.97 5.67 7.69
C VAL A 69 3.48 6.20 6.34
N THR A 70 4.43 6.29 5.42
CA THR A 70 4.19 6.40 3.99
C THR A 70 3.85 5.02 3.41
N GLY A 71 2.62 4.89 2.92
CA GLY A 71 2.19 4.01 1.83
C GLY A 71 2.71 2.57 1.82
N ALA A 72 1.89 1.63 2.30
CA ALA A 72 2.00 0.24 1.91
C ALA A 72 1.50 0.10 0.46
N SER A 73 2.42 -0.03 -0.49
CA SER A 73 2.15 -0.42 -1.87
C SER A 73 2.73 -1.82 -2.09
N VAL A 74 1.83 -2.75 -2.38
CA VAL A 74 1.98 -4.05 -3.06
C VAL A 74 3.35 -4.76 -2.98
N SER A 75 3.40 -5.83 -2.19
CA SER A 75 4.43 -6.87 -2.33
C SER A 75 4.09 -7.76 -3.53
N THR A 76 4.68 -7.46 -4.69
CA THR A 76 4.97 -8.51 -5.67
C THR A 76 6.26 -9.17 -5.19
N GLY A 77 6.15 -10.42 -4.77
CA GLY A 77 7.25 -11.20 -4.26
C GLY A 77 8.36 -11.37 -5.29
N ASP A 78 9.58 -11.10 -4.86
CA ASP A 78 10.81 -11.74 -5.31
C ASP A 78 11.91 -11.30 -4.34
N GLU A 79 12.35 -12.19 -3.45
CA GLU A 79 13.42 -12.05 -2.44
C GLU A 79 14.11 -10.67 -2.44
N VAL A 80 13.49 -9.70 -1.77
CA VAL A 80 13.96 -8.31 -1.76
C VAL A 80 14.93 -8.18 -0.60
N ASP A 81 16.19 -7.90 -0.91
CA ASP A 81 17.17 -7.41 0.06
C ASP A 81 16.48 -6.40 1.00
N PRO A 82 16.44 -6.66 2.33
CA PRO A 82 15.69 -5.83 3.27
C PRO A 82 16.18 -4.37 3.32
N ASN A 83 17.37 -4.09 2.78
CA ASN A 83 17.93 -2.74 2.68
C ASN A 83 17.56 -2.02 1.39
N ARG A 84 16.86 -2.68 0.45
CA ARG A 84 16.49 -2.07 -0.83
C ARG A 84 15.44 -0.95 -0.60
N PRO A 85 15.69 0.27 -1.10
CA PRO A 85 14.72 1.35 -1.07
C PRO A 85 13.44 0.96 -1.80
N ARG A 86 12.30 1.42 -1.29
CA ARG A 86 11.02 1.21 -1.97
C ARG A 86 10.97 1.99 -3.28
N GLY A 87 10.12 1.55 -4.21
CA GLY A 87 9.89 2.23 -5.49
C GLY A 87 9.41 3.68 -5.38
N ASN A 88 8.98 4.14 -4.19
CA ASN A 88 8.64 5.52 -3.88
C ASN A 88 9.77 6.31 -3.16
N ALA A 89 10.94 5.71 -2.88
CA ALA A 89 12.08 6.38 -2.26
C ALA A 89 12.75 7.41 -3.18
N SER A 90 13.39 8.43 -2.63
CA SER A 90 13.92 9.55 -3.40
C SER A 90 15.18 9.14 -4.16
N ARG A 91 15.56 9.90 -5.21
CA ARG A 91 16.85 9.73 -5.89
C ARG A 91 18.05 9.57 -4.94
N PRO A 92 18.23 10.40 -3.89
CA PRO A 92 19.33 10.22 -2.93
C PRO A 92 19.27 8.90 -2.16
N ASP A 93 18.08 8.38 -1.82
CA ASP A 93 17.93 7.08 -1.14
C ASP A 93 18.37 5.94 -2.06
N TRP A 94 17.98 5.99 -3.33
CA TRP A 94 18.43 5.04 -4.34
C TRP A 94 19.92 5.13 -4.59
N ALA A 95 20.51 6.33 -4.61
CA ALA A 95 21.95 6.53 -4.76
C ALA A 95 22.74 5.95 -3.58
N ALA A 96 22.25 6.12 -2.35
CA ALA A 96 22.86 5.55 -1.16
C ALA A 96 22.84 4.02 -1.18
N TYR A 97 21.72 3.41 -1.58
CA TYR A 97 21.62 1.96 -1.74
C TYR A 97 22.53 1.43 -2.87
N ALA A 98 22.57 2.12 -4.00
CA ALA A 98 23.45 1.77 -5.11
C ALA A 98 24.93 1.71 -4.65
N GLY A 99 25.34 2.63 -3.78
CA GLY A 99 26.68 2.66 -3.17
C GLY A 99 26.91 1.61 -2.08
N SER A 100 25.86 1.09 -1.43
CA SER A 100 25.99 0.04 -0.41
C SER A 100 26.06 -1.38 -1.00
N LEU A 101 25.73 -1.55 -2.29
CA LEU A 101 25.87 -2.82 -2.98
C LEU A 101 27.34 -3.20 -3.18
N THR A 102 27.60 -4.51 -3.29
CA THR A 102 28.92 -5.04 -3.64
C THR A 102 28.83 -5.85 -4.93
N PRO A 103 29.48 -5.44 -6.04
CA PRO A 103 30.19 -4.17 -6.22
C PRO A 103 29.24 -2.96 -6.10
N PRO A 104 29.72 -1.73 -5.87
CA PRO A 104 28.86 -0.55 -5.89
C PRO A 104 28.37 -0.25 -7.31
N VAL A 105 27.21 0.39 -7.42
CA VAL A 105 26.67 0.95 -8.67
C VAL A 105 27.06 2.42 -8.72
N GLU A 106 27.78 2.81 -9.77
CA GLU A 106 28.20 4.19 -10.01
C GLU A 106 26.98 5.08 -10.34
N VAL A 107 26.62 5.98 -9.42
CA VAL A 107 25.53 6.93 -9.60
C VAL A 107 26.10 8.31 -9.93
N THR A 108 25.77 8.82 -11.10
CA THR A 108 26.16 10.18 -11.52
C THR A 108 25.09 11.22 -11.21
N GLY A 109 25.48 12.49 -11.12
CA GLY A 109 24.58 13.64 -10.94
C GLY A 109 23.48 13.75 -12.01
N ALA A 110 23.72 13.20 -13.19
CA ALA A 110 22.81 13.22 -14.33
C ALA A 110 21.81 12.07 -14.35
N MET A 111 22.03 11.00 -13.57
CA MET A 111 21.10 9.87 -13.51
C MET A 111 19.84 10.25 -12.76
N SER A 112 18.71 9.98 -13.37
CA SER A 112 17.41 10.07 -12.74
C SER A 112 17.24 8.93 -11.74
N ARG A 113 16.28 9.06 -10.84
CA ARG A 113 15.93 8.01 -9.89
C ARG A 113 15.66 6.67 -10.60
N ASP A 114 14.90 6.69 -11.69
CA ASP A 114 14.58 5.50 -12.49
C ASP A 114 15.82 4.90 -13.16
N ASP A 115 16.78 5.72 -13.58
CA ASP A 115 18.06 5.24 -14.14
C ASP A 115 18.89 4.49 -13.08
N ILE A 116 18.85 4.95 -11.82
CA ILE A 116 19.52 4.28 -10.70
C ILE A 116 18.84 2.94 -10.39
N ILE A 117 17.50 2.91 -10.38
CA ILE A 117 16.72 1.68 -10.17
C ILE A 117 17.04 0.66 -11.27
N ALA A 118 17.02 1.08 -12.53
CA ALA A 118 17.33 0.21 -13.66
C ALA A 118 18.78 -0.32 -13.59
N ALA A 119 19.75 0.50 -13.18
CA ALA A 119 21.14 0.06 -13.01
C ALA A 119 21.32 -0.95 -11.86
N VAL A 120 20.53 -0.83 -10.79
CA VAL A 120 20.49 -1.76 -9.67
C VAL A 120 19.79 -3.08 -10.06
N ASP A 121 18.70 -3.02 -10.82
CA ASP A 121 17.94 -4.20 -11.26
C ASP A 121 18.61 -4.97 -12.41
N ALA A 122 19.38 -4.29 -13.26
CA ALA A 122 20.13 -4.93 -14.33
C ALA A 122 21.31 -5.79 -13.83
N ARG A 123 21.54 -5.84 -12.51
CA ARG A 123 22.61 -6.64 -11.93
C ARG A 123 22.25 -8.12 -11.92
N PRO A 124 23.17 -9.02 -12.30
CA PRO A 124 22.96 -10.45 -12.09
C PRO A 124 22.90 -10.72 -10.59
N ARG A 125 21.81 -11.35 -10.13
CA ARG A 125 21.73 -11.89 -8.77
C ARG A 125 22.75 -13.02 -8.66
N GLY A 126 23.77 -12.81 -7.83
CA GLY A 126 24.84 -13.76 -7.58
C GLY A 126 24.39 -14.90 -6.68
#